data_AF-A0A1M4EMU7-F1
#
_entry.id   AF-A0A1M4EMU7-F1
#
_cell.length_a   1.000
_cell.length_b   1.000
_cell.length_c   1.000
_cell.angle_alpha   90.00
_cell.angle_beta   90.00
_cell.angle_gamma   90.00
#
_symmetry.space_group_name_H-M   'P 1'
#
loop_
_entity.id
_entity.type
_entity.pdbx_description
1 polymer ?
#
loop_
_entity_poly.entity_id
_entity_poly.type
_entity_poly.pdbx_seq_one_letter_code
_entity_poly.pdbx_strand_id
1 'polypeptide(L)'
;MWRYGLEVSTTTFDTAINQARDLLRWRSPLRTELWAARLTAELAASGQVQEFLRRAADDDGQEARLALAALASVNGPAEAGTPLIAAGEPAETGTPLVDADDPAEVTAPSQPYTEAGAGVAESLPGWVRRMGRVACDHAWYGKADPYGEQVLAVLGFRYDNGKEPHVLVVGIDQPNGGLAVDALVEEEKFLDELDLRPADPGWVARRVLNAFELTGRVMGARVADTLPAVEPFAIARARSVAGKYDVSGTETHDQVPGMEGLPGHILDEMPGAREAFGKLVEFVGDRPLWWSPARVSQFLTQWLPREAILSDEAIAAMPEVVRAWTRHHGDHSAVRRRIDEDAPRLPLLMADDSLASLNKRLARAAAGPHPQHE
;
A
#
# COMPACT_ATOMS: atom_id res chain seq x y z
N MET A 1 -5.81 -11.45 61.28
CA MET A 1 -5.52 -12.38 60.17
C MET A 1 -6.00 -11.72 58.89
N TRP A 2 -5.12 -10.92 58.28
CA TRP A 2 -5.43 -10.09 57.12
C TRP A 2 -5.49 -10.97 55.87
N ARG A 3 -6.66 -11.04 55.22
CA ARG A 3 -6.78 -11.62 53.88
C ARG A 3 -6.26 -10.58 52.89
N TYR A 4 -5.15 -10.91 52.25
CA TYR A 4 -4.62 -10.18 51.10
C TYR A 4 -5.70 -10.09 50.02
N GLY A 5 -5.87 -8.87 49.50
CA GLY A 5 -6.80 -8.56 48.43
C GLY A 5 -6.46 -9.35 47.17
N LEU A 6 -7.51 -9.88 46.55
CA LEU A 6 -7.49 -10.34 45.18
C LEU A 6 -7.01 -9.19 44.29
N GLU A 7 -5.92 -9.40 43.57
CA GLU A 7 -5.54 -8.56 42.45
C GLU A 7 -6.73 -8.49 41.49
N VAL A 8 -7.30 -7.30 41.36
CA VAL A 8 -8.34 -7.02 40.37
C VAL A 8 -7.69 -7.15 39.02
N SER A 9 -8.02 -8.21 38.28
CA SER A 9 -7.73 -8.29 36.85
C SER A 9 -8.40 -7.10 36.16
N THR A 10 -7.65 -6.03 35.90
CA THR A 10 -8.16 -4.85 35.19
C THR A 10 -8.66 -5.28 33.82
N THR A 11 -9.93 -5.01 33.53
CA THR A 11 -10.53 -5.33 32.23
C THR A 11 -9.94 -4.42 31.14
N THR A 12 -9.94 -4.84 29.88
CA THR A 12 -9.53 -4.01 28.72
C THR A 12 -10.18 -2.63 28.76
N PHE A 13 -11.45 -2.59 29.17
CA PHE A 13 -12.20 -1.34 29.39
C PHE A 13 -11.57 -0.45 30.46
N ASP A 14 -11.30 -0.97 31.67
CA ASP A 14 -10.77 -0.14 32.77
C ASP A 14 -9.39 0.42 32.43
N THR A 15 -8.56 -0.37 31.74
CA THR A 15 -7.26 0.07 31.21
C THR A 15 -7.43 1.19 30.19
N ALA A 16 -8.34 1.03 29.23
CA ALA A 16 -8.62 2.03 28.20
C ALA A 16 -9.13 3.35 28.80
N ILE A 17 -10.04 3.30 29.78
CA ILE A 17 -10.56 4.49 30.48
C ILE A 17 -9.44 5.23 31.22
N ASN A 18 -8.56 4.50 31.92
CA ASN A 18 -7.43 5.13 32.61
C ASN A 18 -6.46 5.79 31.63
N GLN A 19 -6.17 5.17 30.48
CA GLN A 19 -5.33 5.75 29.44
C GLN A 19 -5.98 6.97 28.78
N ALA A 20 -7.29 6.93 28.53
CA ALA A 20 -8.06 8.06 27.98
C ALA A 20 -7.99 9.30 28.88
N ARG A 21 -7.95 9.12 30.21
CA ARG A 21 -7.75 10.23 31.16
C ARG A 21 -6.44 10.97 30.94
N ASP A 22 -5.35 10.25 30.68
CA ASP A 22 -4.05 10.87 30.41
C ASP A 22 -4.02 11.55 29.03
N LEU A 23 -4.71 10.99 28.03
CA LEU A 23 -4.87 11.62 26.72
C LEU A 23 -5.65 12.95 26.80
N LEU A 24 -6.70 13.02 27.63
CA LEU A 24 -7.41 14.28 27.91
C LEU A 24 -6.50 15.37 28.49
N ARG A 25 -5.47 14.97 29.24
CA ARG A 25 -4.47 15.90 29.81
C ARG A 25 -3.45 16.35 28.78
N TRP A 26 -2.94 15.45 27.94
CA TRP A 26 -1.92 15.76 26.93
C TRP A 26 -2.48 16.51 25.72
N ARG A 27 -3.75 16.30 25.36
CA ARG A 27 -4.46 17.00 24.27
C ARG A 27 -3.77 16.83 22.92
N SER A 28 -3.29 15.62 22.66
CA SER A 28 -2.56 15.25 21.43
C SER A 28 -3.42 14.35 20.55
N PRO A 29 -3.97 14.86 19.43
CA PRO A 29 -4.71 14.05 18.46
C PRO A 29 -3.92 12.83 17.99
N LEU A 30 -2.64 12.98 17.64
CA LEU A 30 -1.81 11.88 17.14
C LEU A 30 -1.69 10.76 18.15
N ARG A 31 -1.39 11.11 19.40
CA ARG A 31 -1.23 10.13 20.46
C ARG A 31 -2.54 9.41 20.77
N THR A 32 -3.66 10.12 20.66
CA THR A 32 -5.00 9.54 20.84
C THR A 32 -5.37 8.59 19.71
N GLU A 33 -5.12 8.95 18.46
CA GLU A 33 -5.40 8.08 17.30
C GLU A 33 -4.51 6.82 17.30
N LEU A 34 -3.22 6.95 17.61
CA LEU A 34 -2.32 5.80 17.76
C LEU A 34 -2.73 4.88 18.92
N TRP A 35 -3.23 5.45 20.01
CA TRP A 35 -3.81 4.67 21.09
C TRP A 35 -5.09 3.94 20.66
N ALA A 36 -5.98 4.60 19.91
CA ALA A 36 -7.22 3.99 19.42
C ALA A 36 -6.96 2.86 18.41
N ALA A 37 -5.93 2.98 17.57
CA ALA A 37 -5.52 1.92 16.64
C ALA A 37 -5.06 0.67 17.39
N ARG A 38 -4.23 0.82 18.43
CA ARG A 38 -3.85 -0.31 19.31
C ARG A 38 -5.07 -0.93 19.99
N LEU A 39 -5.95 -0.11 20.54
CA LEU A 39 -7.16 -0.57 21.19
C LEU A 39 -8.06 -1.35 20.22
N THR A 40 -8.16 -0.92 18.96
CA THR A 40 -8.90 -1.63 17.91
C THR A 40 -8.31 -3.03 17.68
N ALA A 41 -6.98 -3.14 17.57
CA ALA A 41 -6.30 -4.41 17.40
C ALA A 41 -6.52 -5.36 18.60
N GLU A 42 -6.40 -4.83 19.82
CA GLU A 42 -6.63 -5.58 21.06
C GLU A 42 -8.09 -6.09 21.17
N LEU A 43 -9.07 -5.23 20.87
CA LEU A 43 -10.49 -5.57 20.90
C LEU A 43 -10.87 -6.61 19.84
N ALA A 44 -10.30 -6.51 18.64
CA ALA A 44 -10.49 -7.49 17.58
C ALA A 44 -9.90 -8.85 17.96
N ALA A 45 -8.65 -8.88 18.44
CA ALA A 45 -7.97 -10.11 18.85
C ALA A 45 -8.65 -10.83 20.02
N SER A 46 -9.24 -10.07 20.96
CA SER A 46 -9.95 -10.59 22.12
C SER A 46 -11.44 -10.90 21.87
N GLY A 47 -12.00 -10.48 20.73
CA GLY A 47 -13.42 -10.59 20.44
C GLY A 47 -14.31 -9.71 21.32
N GLN A 48 -13.78 -8.64 21.92
CA GLN A 48 -14.47 -7.81 22.91
C GLN A 48 -15.09 -6.52 22.33
N VAL A 49 -15.08 -6.34 21.01
CA VAL A 49 -15.54 -5.12 20.33
C VAL A 49 -16.93 -4.68 20.80
N GLN A 50 -17.93 -5.56 20.70
CA GLN A 50 -19.33 -5.20 21.00
C GLN A 50 -19.55 -4.88 22.48
N GLU A 51 -18.94 -5.67 23.38
CA GLU A 51 -19.06 -5.44 24.82
C GLU A 51 -18.37 -4.14 25.24
N PHE A 52 -17.20 -3.85 24.67
CA PHE A 52 -16.50 -2.59 24.94
C PHE A 52 -17.33 -1.38 24.50
N LEU A 53 -17.85 -1.40 23.25
CA LEU A 53 -18.65 -0.30 22.71
C LEU A 53 -19.93 -0.07 23.51
N ARG A 54 -20.64 -1.14 23.87
CA ARG A 54 -21.84 -1.05 24.73
C ARG A 54 -21.51 -0.43 26.08
N ARG A 55 -20.49 -0.94 26.77
CA ARG A 55 -20.08 -0.43 28.09
C ARG A 55 -19.59 1.03 28.01
N ALA A 56 -18.92 1.43 26.93
CA ALA A 56 -18.48 2.80 26.72
C ALA A 56 -19.65 3.75 26.43
N ALA A 57 -20.68 3.29 25.71
CA ALA A 57 -21.89 4.07 25.47
C ALA A 57 -22.75 4.25 26.73
N ASP A 58 -22.77 3.25 27.61
CA ASP A 58 -23.44 3.31 28.91
C ASP A 58 -22.68 4.19 29.94
N ASP A 59 -21.40 4.50 29.68
CA ASP A 59 -20.54 5.33 30.53
C ASP A 59 -20.60 6.80 30.10
N ASP A 60 -21.19 7.65 30.95
CA ASP A 60 -21.37 9.09 30.66
C ASP A 60 -20.09 9.93 30.90
N GLY A 61 -18.96 9.28 31.18
CA GLY A 61 -17.66 9.90 31.42
C GLY A 61 -17.01 10.48 30.17
N GLN A 62 -16.17 11.51 30.36
CA GLN A 62 -15.43 12.11 29.23
C GLN A 62 -14.40 11.12 28.64
N GLU A 63 -13.85 10.23 29.45
CA GLU A 63 -12.91 9.19 29.03
C GLU A 63 -13.56 8.17 28.08
N ALA A 64 -14.76 7.69 28.39
CA ALA A 64 -15.49 6.75 27.55
C ALA A 64 -15.92 7.41 26.23
N ARG A 65 -16.42 8.65 26.30
CA ARG A 65 -16.70 9.46 25.10
C ARG A 65 -15.45 9.69 24.24
N LEU A 66 -14.29 9.96 24.85
CA LEU A 66 -13.03 10.09 24.10
C LEU A 66 -12.66 8.78 23.40
N ALA A 67 -12.82 7.64 24.08
CA ALA A 67 -12.57 6.32 23.50
C ALA A 67 -13.43 6.08 22.26
N LEU A 68 -14.73 6.34 22.35
CA LEU A 68 -15.67 6.21 21.22
C LEU A 68 -15.30 7.14 20.06
N ALA A 69 -15.02 8.42 20.34
CA ALA A 69 -14.63 9.38 19.30
C ALA A 69 -13.31 8.99 18.61
N ALA A 70 -12.32 8.50 19.37
CA ALA A 70 -11.03 8.10 18.85
C ALA A 70 -11.14 6.80 18.01
N LEU A 71 -11.88 5.81 18.49
CA LEU A 71 -12.16 4.57 17.75
C LEU A 71 -12.89 4.86 16.42
N ALA A 72 -13.90 5.74 16.44
CA ALA A 72 -14.57 6.18 15.22
C ALA A 72 -13.61 6.89 14.26
N SER A 73 -12.67 7.70 14.76
CA SER A 73 -11.75 8.44 13.89
C SER A 73 -10.75 7.55 13.11
N VAL A 74 -10.31 6.43 13.70
CA VAL A 74 -9.34 5.52 13.05
C VAL A 74 -10.00 4.36 12.31
N ASN A 75 -11.27 4.07 12.59
CA ASN A 75 -12.02 3.02 11.90
C ASN A 75 -12.99 3.57 10.86
N GLY A 76 -13.38 4.84 10.94
CA GLY A 76 -14.38 5.45 10.07
C GLY A 76 -13.96 5.53 8.59
N PRO A 77 -14.94 5.76 7.69
CA PRO A 77 -14.62 6.16 6.33
C PRO A 77 -13.84 7.48 6.37
N ALA A 78 -12.94 7.70 5.40
CA ALA A 78 -12.31 9.01 5.29
C ALA A 78 -13.40 10.06 5.06
N GLU A 79 -13.60 10.96 6.03
CA GLU A 79 -14.37 12.17 5.77
C GLU A 79 -13.65 12.92 4.65
N ALA A 80 -14.28 12.99 3.48
CA ALA A 80 -13.85 13.90 2.43
C ALA A 80 -13.84 15.29 3.05
N GLY A 81 -12.65 15.80 3.37
CA GLY A 81 -12.48 17.14 3.88
C GLY A 81 -13.26 18.06 2.97
N THR A 82 -14.23 18.79 3.53
CA THR A 82 -15.11 19.67 2.76
C THR A 82 -14.24 20.54 1.86
N PRO A 83 -14.34 20.44 0.52
CA PRO A 83 -13.62 21.34 -0.35
C PRO A 83 -14.05 22.77 0.01
N LEU A 84 -13.08 23.65 0.17
CA LEU A 84 -13.33 25.07 0.31
C LEU A 84 -14.12 25.51 -0.92
N ILE A 85 -15.42 25.75 -0.76
CA ILE A 85 -16.35 26.04 -1.86
C ILE A 85 -15.88 27.31 -2.58
N ALA A 86 -15.40 27.17 -3.82
CA ALA A 86 -15.47 28.23 -4.80
C ALA A 86 -16.88 28.20 -5.41
N ALA A 87 -17.64 29.27 -5.17
CA ALA A 87 -18.98 29.46 -5.69
C ALA A 87 -18.97 29.57 -7.22
N GLY A 88 -19.92 28.91 -7.90
CA GLY A 88 -20.18 29.13 -9.33
C GLY A 88 -21.03 28.08 -10.04
N GLU A 89 -22.33 28.06 -9.71
CA GLU A 89 -23.53 27.76 -10.55
C GLU A 89 -23.68 26.47 -11.42
N PRO A 90 -24.95 26.06 -11.70
CA PRO A 90 -25.31 24.67 -12.00
C PRO A 90 -25.48 24.40 -13.50
N ALA A 91 -25.26 23.14 -13.90
CA ALA A 91 -25.77 22.61 -15.16
C ALA A 91 -26.42 21.24 -14.92
N GLU A 92 -27.73 21.21 -15.16
CA GLU A 92 -28.62 20.05 -15.11
C GLU A 92 -28.43 19.08 -16.30
N THR A 93 -29.15 17.97 -16.22
CA THR A 93 -29.41 16.86 -17.18
C THR A 93 -28.37 15.74 -17.16
N GLY A 94 -28.68 14.47 -16.88
CA GLY A 94 -29.96 13.77 -16.67
C GLY A 94 -30.02 12.55 -17.58
N THR A 95 -29.81 11.33 -17.05
CA THR A 95 -30.59 10.11 -17.39
C THR A 95 -30.20 8.92 -16.49
N PRO A 96 -31.17 8.05 -16.11
CA PRO A 96 -31.01 7.05 -15.07
C PRO A 96 -30.65 5.67 -15.66
N LEU A 97 -29.84 4.89 -14.94
CA LEU A 97 -29.63 3.46 -15.23
C LEU A 97 -29.78 2.64 -13.95
N VAL A 98 -31.01 2.15 -13.79
CA VAL A 98 -31.44 0.79 -13.37
C VAL A 98 -30.89 0.25 -12.05
N ASP A 99 -31.85 0.10 -11.13
CA ASP A 99 -31.80 -0.67 -9.89
C ASP A 99 -31.28 -2.09 -10.07
N ALA A 100 -30.32 -2.47 -9.24
CA ALA A 100 -30.09 -3.84 -8.83
C ALA A 100 -30.06 -3.87 -7.29
N ASP A 101 -31.23 -4.17 -6.72
CA ASP A 101 -31.40 -4.63 -5.36
C ASP A 101 -30.51 -5.86 -5.10
N ASP A 102 -29.61 -5.76 -4.11
CA ASP A 102 -29.66 -6.49 -2.84
C ASP A 102 -28.27 -6.41 -2.16
N PRO A 103 -28.02 -5.42 -1.27
CA PRO A 103 -26.78 -5.43 -0.51
C PRO A 103 -26.99 -6.43 0.63
N ALA A 104 -26.44 -7.63 0.47
CA ALA A 104 -26.06 -8.43 1.62
C ALA A 104 -25.20 -7.53 2.52
N GLU A 105 -25.80 -7.09 3.63
CA GLU A 105 -25.24 -6.20 4.63
C GLU A 105 -24.10 -6.93 5.34
N VAL A 106 -22.96 -7.03 4.65
CA VAL A 106 -21.68 -7.31 5.29
C VAL A 106 -21.39 -6.07 6.09
N THR A 107 -21.76 -6.09 7.38
CA THR A 107 -21.39 -5.06 8.35
C THR A 107 -19.89 -4.87 8.23
N ALA A 108 -19.47 -3.82 7.53
CA ALA A 108 -18.05 -3.57 7.33
C ALA A 108 -17.41 -3.47 8.73
N PRO A 109 -16.23 -4.07 8.98
CA PRO A 109 -15.65 -4.13 10.32
C PRO A 109 -15.49 -2.75 11.00
N SER A 110 -15.55 -1.66 10.23
CA SER A 110 -15.53 -0.25 10.64
C SER A 110 -16.85 0.34 11.13
N GLN A 111 -17.99 -0.24 10.73
CA GLN A 111 -19.32 0.29 11.00
C GLN A 111 -19.67 0.41 12.50
N PRO A 112 -19.43 -0.59 13.38
CA PRO A 112 -19.82 -0.48 14.78
C PRO A 112 -19.08 0.64 15.53
N TYR A 113 -17.82 0.90 15.19
CA TYR A 113 -17.06 2.00 15.78
C TYR A 113 -17.61 3.37 15.35
N THR A 114 -17.94 3.51 14.07
CA THR A 114 -18.43 4.77 13.49
C THR A 114 -19.80 5.14 14.07
N GLU A 115 -20.70 4.15 14.20
CA GLU A 115 -22.01 4.34 14.82
C GLU A 115 -21.90 4.73 16.29
N ALA A 116 -21.06 4.03 17.06
CA ALA A 116 -20.89 4.29 18.49
C ALA A 116 -20.22 5.65 18.79
N GLY A 117 -19.39 6.16 17.88
CA GLY A 117 -18.72 7.46 18.05
C GLY A 117 -19.45 8.65 17.41
N ALA A 118 -20.57 8.43 16.73
CA ALA A 118 -21.29 9.49 16.01
C ALA A 118 -21.70 10.64 16.93
N GLY A 119 -21.31 11.88 16.58
CA GLY A 119 -21.64 13.09 17.35
C GLY A 119 -20.92 13.25 18.70
N VAL A 120 -20.24 12.22 19.20
CA VAL A 120 -19.60 12.22 20.53
C VAL A 120 -18.53 13.31 20.65
N ALA A 121 -17.76 13.54 19.57
CA ALA A 121 -16.71 14.55 19.51
C ALA A 121 -17.20 15.99 19.70
N GLU A 122 -18.49 16.28 19.49
CA GLU A 122 -19.06 17.62 19.65
C GLU A 122 -19.12 18.03 21.13
N SER A 123 -19.39 17.05 22.01
CA SER A 123 -19.47 17.21 23.46
C SER A 123 -18.12 17.30 24.18
N LEU A 124 -17.03 17.05 23.46
CA LEU A 124 -15.68 16.97 24.00
C LEU A 124 -14.85 18.25 23.75
N PRO A 125 -13.71 18.43 24.43
CA PRO A 125 -12.82 19.56 24.19
C PRO A 125 -12.45 19.69 22.70
N GLY A 126 -12.41 20.92 22.18
CA GLY A 126 -12.30 21.16 20.73
C GLY A 126 -11.06 20.60 20.03
N TRP A 127 -10.04 20.12 20.77
CA TRP A 127 -8.92 19.40 20.17
C TRP A 127 -9.31 18.03 19.63
N VAL A 128 -10.32 17.38 20.23
CA VAL A 128 -10.81 16.05 19.84
C VAL A 128 -11.38 16.08 18.43
N ARG A 129 -12.03 17.18 18.03
CA ARG A 129 -12.56 17.37 16.67
C ARG A 129 -11.48 17.45 15.59
N ARG A 130 -10.20 17.55 15.96
CA ARG A 130 -9.08 17.54 15.01
C ARG A 130 -8.59 16.14 14.67
N MET A 131 -8.99 15.10 15.41
CA MET A 131 -8.66 13.72 15.03
C MET A 131 -9.19 13.43 13.63
N GLY A 132 -8.41 12.73 12.81
CA GLY A 132 -8.69 12.47 11.40
C GLY A 132 -8.49 13.68 10.46
N ARG A 133 -8.44 14.92 10.98
CA ARG A 133 -8.31 16.15 10.17
C ARG A 133 -6.85 16.49 9.93
N VAL A 134 -6.30 15.89 8.87
CA VAL A 134 -4.92 16.06 8.46
C VAL A 134 -4.79 16.51 7.00
N ALA A 135 -3.74 17.28 6.75
CA ALA A 135 -3.22 17.56 5.42
C ALA A 135 -2.01 16.66 5.15
N CYS A 136 -1.92 16.13 3.93
CA CYS A 136 -0.76 15.37 3.45
C CYS A 136 -0.09 16.20 2.36
N ASP A 137 1.08 16.75 2.66
CA ASP A 137 1.78 17.68 1.77
C ASP A 137 2.93 16.99 1.01
N HIS A 138 3.44 15.87 1.54
CA HIS A 138 4.62 15.19 1.03
C HIS A 138 4.44 13.68 1.04
N ALA A 139 5.05 13.01 0.07
CA ALA A 139 5.12 11.57 0.03
C ALA A 139 6.44 11.12 -0.61
N TRP A 140 6.89 9.93 -0.21
CA TRP A 140 8.10 9.33 -0.72
C TRP A 140 7.90 7.85 -1.00
N TYR A 141 8.66 7.33 -1.96
CA TYR A 141 8.69 5.92 -2.30
C TYR A 141 10.09 5.51 -2.72
N GLY A 142 10.55 4.35 -2.25
CA GLY A 142 11.90 3.91 -2.56
C GLY A 142 12.23 2.54 -2.01
N LYS A 143 13.41 2.03 -2.35
CA LYS A 143 13.88 0.72 -1.90
C LYS A 143 14.22 0.77 -0.41
N ALA A 144 13.86 -0.29 0.33
CA ALA A 144 14.28 -0.52 1.71
C ALA A 144 15.55 -1.39 1.79
N ASP A 145 15.82 -2.17 0.74
CA ASP A 145 17.00 -3.01 0.58
C ASP A 145 17.65 -2.78 -0.80
N PRO A 146 18.89 -3.25 -1.04
CA PRO A 146 19.60 -2.99 -2.30
C PRO A 146 18.81 -3.39 -3.56
N TYR A 147 18.04 -4.48 -3.49
CA TYR A 147 17.32 -5.05 -4.62
C TYR A 147 15.86 -4.60 -4.73
N GLY A 148 15.35 -3.84 -3.76
CA GLY A 148 13.95 -3.42 -3.72
C GLY A 148 12.97 -4.59 -3.58
N GLU A 149 13.40 -5.68 -2.93
CA GLU A 149 12.50 -6.76 -2.50
C GLU A 149 11.52 -6.22 -1.45
N GLN A 150 11.98 -5.30 -0.63
CA GLN A 150 11.17 -4.44 0.20
C GLN A 150 11.30 -3.00 -0.27
N VAL A 151 10.18 -2.29 -0.23
CA VAL A 151 10.12 -0.85 -0.48
C VAL A 151 9.45 -0.15 0.70
N LEU A 152 9.74 1.12 0.88
CA LEU A 152 9.04 1.98 1.82
C LEU A 152 8.08 2.90 1.06
N ALA A 153 6.84 2.94 1.51
CA ALA A 153 5.84 3.93 1.12
C ALA A 153 5.63 4.88 2.29
N VAL A 154 5.88 6.18 2.07
CA VAL A 154 5.86 7.19 3.13
C VAL A 154 4.91 8.33 2.81
N LEU A 155 4.05 8.69 3.76
CA LEU A 155 3.14 9.83 3.66
C LEU A 155 3.39 10.79 4.84
N GLY A 156 3.65 12.06 4.54
CA GLY A 156 3.89 13.11 5.53
C GLY A 156 2.62 13.90 5.85
N PHE A 157 2.29 13.98 7.14
CA PHE A 157 1.06 14.56 7.65
C PHE A 157 1.29 15.68 8.65
N ARG A 158 0.33 16.61 8.67
CA ARG A 158 0.14 17.60 9.73
C ARG A 158 -1.34 17.78 10.02
N TYR A 159 -1.68 18.13 11.26
CA TYR A 159 -3.05 18.55 11.59
C TYR A 159 -3.30 19.99 11.11
N ASP A 160 -4.57 20.36 11.01
CA ASP A 160 -5.01 21.72 10.58
C ASP A 160 -4.39 22.86 11.38
N ASN A 161 -3.96 22.60 12.62
CA ASN A 161 -3.31 23.59 13.49
C ASN A 161 -1.79 23.69 13.28
N GLY A 162 -1.22 22.96 12.32
CA GLY A 162 0.21 22.89 12.02
C GLY A 162 1.06 22.20 13.08
N LYS A 163 0.46 21.52 14.06
CA LYS A 163 1.17 20.79 15.13
C LYS A 163 1.26 19.31 14.80
N GLU A 164 2.17 18.63 15.54
CA GLU A 164 2.38 17.19 15.45
C GLU A 164 2.68 16.72 14.01
N PRO A 165 3.68 17.30 13.32
CA PRO A 165 4.12 16.76 12.04
C PRO A 165 4.60 15.33 12.25
N HIS A 166 4.15 14.42 11.39
CA HIS A 166 4.49 13.00 11.47
C HIS A 166 4.50 12.38 10.08
N VAL A 167 5.26 11.32 9.91
CA VAL A 167 5.27 10.48 8.71
C VAL A 167 4.68 9.12 9.05
N LEU A 168 3.80 8.62 8.19
CA LEU A 168 3.41 7.21 8.16
C LEU A 168 4.37 6.49 7.22
N VAL A 169 5.07 5.48 7.72
CA VAL A 169 5.99 4.65 6.94
C VAL A 169 5.40 3.24 6.87
N VAL A 170 5.28 2.69 5.66
CA VAL A 170 4.80 1.33 5.43
C VAL A 170 5.83 0.55 4.63
N GLY A 171 6.28 -0.57 5.19
CA GLY A 171 7.13 -1.54 4.51
C GLY A 171 6.28 -2.46 3.64
N ILE A 172 6.60 -2.53 2.35
CA ILE A 172 5.88 -3.33 1.36
C ILE A 172 6.81 -4.40 0.79
N ASP A 173 6.43 -5.67 0.95
CA ASP A 173 7.15 -6.83 0.44
C ASP A 173 6.70 -7.16 -0.99
N GLN A 174 7.59 -6.91 -1.94
CA GLN A 174 7.33 -7.10 -3.38
C GLN A 174 7.30 -8.57 -3.80
N PRO A 175 8.18 -9.47 -3.29
CA PRO A 175 8.15 -10.89 -3.63
C PRO A 175 6.83 -11.58 -3.38
N ASN A 176 6.16 -11.28 -2.26
CA ASN A 176 4.91 -11.94 -1.88
C ASN A 176 3.65 -11.20 -2.36
N GLY A 177 3.78 -10.38 -3.41
CA GLY A 177 2.61 -9.74 -4.00
C GLY A 177 2.45 -8.25 -3.67
N GLY A 178 3.38 -7.64 -2.96
CA GLY A 178 3.25 -6.25 -2.50
C GLY A 178 2.50 -6.15 -1.17
N LEU A 179 2.80 -7.06 -0.22
CA LEU A 179 2.14 -7.11 1.09
C LEU A 179 2.63 -5.99 1.99
N ALA A 180 1.74 -5.36 2.75
CA ALA A 180 2.15 -4.57 3.91
C ALA A 180 2.71 -5.54 4.97
N VAL A 181 3.99 -5.39 5.30
CA VAL A 181 4.69 -6.27 6.27
C VAL A 181 5.05 -5.55 7.56
N ASP A 182 5.17 -4.23 7.53
CA ASP A 182 5.41 -3.41 8.71
C ASP A 182 4.85 -2.00 8.50
N ALA A 183 4.51 -1.32 9.59
CA ALA A 183 4.08 0.06 9.57
C ALA A 183 4.43 0.75 10.89
N LEU A 184 4.88 1.99 10.78
CA LEU A 184 5.26 2.82 11.92
C LEU A 184 4.97 4.29 11.64
N VAL A 185 4.94 5.08 12.72
CA VAL A 185 4.72 6.52 12.66
C VAL A 185 5.87 7.21 13.35
N GLU A 186 6.53 8.11 12.61
CA GLU A 186 7.76 8.77 13.04
C GLU A 186 7.75 10.26 12.71
N GLU A 187 8.81 10.96 13.10
CA GLU A 187 9.08 12.32 12.62
C GLU A 187 9.79 12.29 11.25
N GLU A 188 9.63 13.34 10.44
CA GLU A 188 10.21 13.41 9.08
C GLU A 188 11.74 13.24 9.05
N LYS A 189 12.45 13.63 10.12
CA LYS A 189 13.89 13.40 10.28
C LYS A 189 14.31 11.92 10.18
N PHE A 190 13.38 10.99 10.42
CA PHE A 190 13.60 9.56 10.20
C PHE A 190 13.97 9.24 8.76
N LEU A 191 13.54 10.08 7.81
CA LEU A 191 13.78 9.89 6.38
C LEU A 191 15.18 10.34 5.94
N ASP A 192 15.90 11.13 6.74
CA ASP A 192 17.21 11.68 6.36
C ASP A 192 18.26 10.59 6.12
N GLU A 193 18.08 9.43 6.75
CA GLU A 193 18.96 8.26 6.61
C GLU A 193 18.52 7.32 5.47
N LEU A 194 17.41 7.63 4.79
CA LEU A 194 16.80 6.79 3.77
C LEU A 194 16.91 7.43 2.39
N ASP A 195 17.35 6.66 1.39
CA ASP A 195 17.43 7.10 -0.01
C ASP A 195 16.08 6.97 -0.72
N LEU A 196 15.06 7.64 -0.17
CA LEU A 196 13.70 7.64 -0.72
C LEU A 196 13.50 8.80 -1.67
N ARG A 197 12.79 8.55 -2.77
CA ARG A 197 12.48 9.58 -3.77
C ARG A 197 11.13 10.21 -3.47
N PRO A 198 10.99 11.54 -3.63
CA PRO A 198 9.67 12.18 -3.62
C PRO A 198 8.73 11.51 -4.64
N ALA A 199 7.47 11.36 -4.28
CA ALA A 199 6.45 10.73 -5.10
C ALA A 199 5.08 11.41 -4.92
N ASP A 200 4.15 11.14 -5.83
CA ASP A 200 2.77 11.63 -5.71
C ASP A 200 2.06 11.04 -4.47
N PRO A 201 1.51 11.87 -3.57
CA PRO A 201 0.81 11.38 -2.38
C PRO A 201 -0.39 10.49 -2.67
N GLY A 202 -1.17 10.77 -3.71
CA GLY A 202 -2.33 9.96 -4.10
C GLY A 202 -1.91 8.55 -4.52
N TRP A 203 -0.86 8.45 -5.32
CA TRP A 203 -0.26 7.20 -5.76
C TRP A 203 0.31 6.40 -4.58
N VAL A 204 1.11 7.03 -3.70
CA VAL A 204 1.69 6.36 -2.52
C VAL A 204 0.59 5.87 -1.59
N ALA A 205 -0.45 6.67 -1.36
CA ALA A 205 -1.61 6.27 -0.55
C ALA A 205 -2.33 5.06 -1.14
N ARG A 206 -2.51 5.01 -2.47
CA ARG A 206 -3.08 3.83 -3.14
C ARG A 206 -2.21 2.59 -2.95
N ARG A 207 -0.89 2.73 -3.04
CA ARG A 207 0.04 1.61 -2.77
C ARG A 207 -0.10 1.07 -1.36
N VAL A 208 -0.19 1.96 -0.36
CA VAL A 208 -0.41 1.59 1.03
C VAL A 208 -1.73 0.82 1.18
N LEU A 209 -2.83 1.34 0.63
CA LEU A 209 -4.14 0.69 0.72
C LEU A 209 -4.16 -0.70 0.06
N ASN A 210 -3.62 -0.81 -1.16
CA ASN A 210 -3.52 -2.08 -1.86
C ASN A 210 -2.67 -3.10 -1.09
N ALA A 211 -1.59 -2.65 -0.44
CA ALA A 211 -0.70 -3.50 0.32
C ALA A 211 -1.39 -4.08 1.58
N PHE A 212 -2.13 -3.26 2.32
CA PHE A 212 -2.94 -3.72 3.46
C PHE A 212 -4.08 -4.64 3.03
N GLU A 213 -4.80 -4.29 1.95
CA GLU A 213 -5.88 -5.13 1.40
C GLU A 213 -5.37 -6.53 1.04
N LEU A 214 -4.19 -6.60 0.40
CA LEU A 214 -3.59 -7.87 0.04
C LEU A 214 -3.12 -8.65 1.28
N THR A 215 -2.47 -7.99 2.25
CA THR A 215 -2.06 -8.63 3.51
C THR A 215 -3.25 -9.26 4.22
N GLY A 216 -4.40 -8.57 4.28
CA GLY A 216 -5.62 -9.10 4.91
C GLY A 216 -6.23 -10.31 4.19
N ARG A 217 -5.91 -10.53 2.90
CA ARG A 217 -6.37 -11.70 2.12
C ARG A 217 -5.44 -12.89 2.20
N VAL A 218 -4.16 -12.68 2.53
CA VAL A 218 -3.15 -13.74 2.55
C VAL A 218 -3.07 -14.36 3.95
N MET A 219 -3.63 -15.56 4.08
CA MET A 219 -3.52 -16.33 5.32
C MET A 219 -2.06 -16.69 5.63
N GLY A 220 -1.61 -16.36 6.84
CA GLY A 220 -0.25 -16.66 7.29
C GLY A 220 0.84 -15.75 6.73
N ALA A 221 0.48 -14.58 6.20
CA ALA A 221 1.45 -13.53 5.88
C ALA A 221 2.33 -13.25 7.11
N ARG A 222 3.66 -13.25 6.93
CA ARG A 222 4.60 -12.89 7.98
C ARG A 222 4.70 -11.38 8.03
N VAL A 223 4.18 -10.79 9.10
CA VAL A 223 4.19 -9.35 9.35
C VAL A 223 4.90 -9.07 10.68
N ALA A 224 5.37 -7.84 10.87
CA ALA A 224 5.89 -7.38 12.14
C ALA A 224 4.79 -7.41 13.22
N ASP A 225 5.16 -7.73 14.46
CA ASP A 225 4.24 -7.77 15.60
C ASP A 225 3.58 -6.41 15.88
N THR A 226 4.20 -5.32 15.40
CA THR A 226 3.73 -3.93 15.49
C THR A 226 2.66 -3.59 14.46
N LEU A 227 2.58 -4.31 13.34
CA LEU A 227 1.70 -3.95 12.23
C LEU A 227 0.21 -3.88 12.64
N PRO A 228 -0.36 -4.88 13.34
CA PRO A 228 -1.79 -4.83 13.71
C PRO A 228 -2.14 -3.61 14.57
N ALA A 229 -1.21 -3.16 15.41
CA ALA A 229 -1.37 -2.03 16.30
C ALA A 229 -1.41 -0.66 15.58
N VAL A 230 -0.85 -0.58 14.36
CA VAL A 230 -0.76 0.65 13.57
C VAL A 230 -1.71 0.61 12.37
N GLU A 231 -2.12 -0.58 11.92
CA GLU A 231 -2.93 -0.79 10.72
C GLU A 231 -4.19 0.09 10.64
N PRO A 232 -5.07 0.18 11.67
CA PRO A 232 -6.25 1.06 11.58
C PRO A 232 -5.87 2.52 11.32
N PHE A 233 -4.82 3.02 11.98
CA PHE A 233 -4.31 4.36 11.77
C PHE A 233 -3.73 4.54 10.36
N ALA A 234 -2.92 3.58 9.90
CA ALA A 234 -2.28 3.63 8.59
C ALA A 234 -3.31 3.66 7.46
N ILE A 235 -4.34 2.81 7.55
CA ILE A 235 -5.45 2.76 6.59
C ILE A 235 -6.25 4.07 6.63
N ALA A 236 -6.61 4.58 7.81
CA ALA A 236 -7.34 5.85 7.93
C ALA A 236 -6.56 7.02 7.30
N ARG A 237 -5.25 7.10 7.56
CA ARG A 237 -4.37 8.11 6.98
C ARG A 237 -4.28 7.99 5.46
N ALA A 238 -4.03 6.80 4.93
CA ALA A 238 -3.98 6.59 3.48
C ALA A 238 -5.32 6.90 2.79
N ARG A 239 -6.46 6.54 3.39
CA ARG A 239 -7.79 6.89 2.86
C ARG A 239 -8.03 8.41 2.81
N SER A 240 -7.56 9.15 3.82
CA SER A 240 -7.69 10.61 3.87
C SER A 240 -6.96 11.35 2.74
N VAL A 241 -5.97 10.68 2.14
CA VAL A 241 -5.23 11.15 0.97
C VAL A 241 -5.93 10.65 -0.30
N ALA A 242 -6.14 9.35 -0.43
CA ALA A 242 -6.70 8.74 -1.64
C ALA A 242 -8.08 9.29 -2.05
N GLY A 243 -8.92 9.71 -1.10
CA GLY A 243 -10.22 10.31 -1.37
C GLY A 243 -10.17 11.76 -1.90
N LYS A 244 -9.02 12.45 -1.76
CA LYS A 244 -8.81 13.83 -2.24
C LYS A 244 -8.21 13.87 -3.65
N TYR A 245 -7.50 12.81 -4.04
CA TYR A 245 -6.90 12.67 -5.35
C TYR A 245 -7.75 11.70 -6.19
N ASP A 246 -8.88 12.21 -6.71
CA ASP A 246 -9.61 11.53 -7.78
C ASP A 246 -8.80 11.66 -9.07
N VAL A 247 -7.96 10.67 -9.34
CA VAL A 247 -7.28 10.57 -10.64
C VAL A 247 -8.29 9.92 -11.60
N SER A 248 -9.35 10.66 -11.93
CA SER A 248 -10.23 10.37 -13.08
C SER A 248 -9.54 10.71 -14.42
N GLY A 249 -8.29 10.27 -14.55
CA GLY A 249 -7.56 10.07 -15.79
C GLY A 249 -6.80 8.76 -15.60
N THR A 250 -7.01 7.69 -16.36
CA THR A 250 -6.28 7.47 -17.64
C THR A 250 -4.94 8.20 -17.82
N GLU A 251 -4.22 8.56 -16.76
CA GLU A 251 -2.77 8.73 -16.82
C GLU A 251 -2.18 7.33 -16.69
N THR A 252 -2.19 6.67 -17.84
CA THR A 252 -1.26 5.64 -18.27
C THR A 252 0.05 5.68 -17.50
N HIS A 253 0.47 4.53 -16.92
CA HIS A 253 1.81 3.92 -16.96
C HIS A 253 3.13 4.75 -17.02
N ASP A 254 3.11 6.08 -17.01
CA ASP A 254 4.24 6.95 -17.35
C ASP A 254 4.95 7.52 -16.12
N GLN A 255 4.39 7.35 -14.93
CA GLN A 255 5.07 7.67 -13.67
C GLN A 255 5.26 6.45 -12.79
N VAL A 256 5.67 5.32 -13.38
CA VAL A 256 6.23 4.25 -12.55
C VAL A 256 7.66 4.69 -12.17
N PRO A 257 7.95 4.98 -10.89
CA PRO A 257 9.28 5.45 -10.49
C PRO A 257 10.34 4.42 -10.90
N GLY A 258 11.32 4.84 -11.70
CA GLY A 258 12.38 3.96 -12.24
C GLY A 258 12.31 3.70 -13.75
N MET A 259 11.37 4.30 -14.47
CA MET A 259 11.32 4.28 -15.95
C MET A 259 11.91 5.56 -16.59
N GLU A 260 12.21 6.58 -15.79
CA GLU A 260 12.77 7.85 -16.26
C GLU A 260 14.28 7.70 -16.52
N GLY A 261 14.74 7.99 -17.74
CA GLY A 261 16.17 7.90 -18.08
C GLY A 261 16.63 6.49 -18.51
N LEU A 262 15.70 5.69 -19.03
CA LEU A 262 16.00 4.42 -19.71
C LEU A 262 17.04 4.60 -20.83
N PRO A 263 17.82 3.55 -21.15
CA PRO A 263 18.96 3.65 -22.05
C PRO A 263 18.52 3.79 -23.52
N GLY A 264 18.10 5.00 -23.91
CA GLY A 264 17.66 5.32 -25.27
C GLY A 264 18.65 4.88 -26.35
N HIS A 265 19.96 5.05 -26.08
CA HIS A 265 21.03 4.60 -27.00
C HIS A 265 20.97 3.09 -27.33
N ILE A 266 20.67 2.21 -26.37
CA ILE A 266 20.56 0.77 -26.63
C ILE A 266 19.27 0.45 -27.39
N LEU A 267 18.17 1.11 -27.03
CA LEU A 267 16.87 0.88 -27.65
C LEU A 267 16.83 1.33 -29.12
N ASP A 268 17.67 2.30 -29.50
CA ASP A 268 17.71 2.86 -30.85
C ASP A 268 18.73 2.21 -31.77
N GLU A 269 19.83 1.67 -31.23
CA GLU A 269 20.95 1.14 -32.03
C GLU A 269 20.90 -0.38 -32.25
N MET A 270 20.18 -1.13 -31.40
CA MET A 270 20.18 -2.60 -31.43
C MET A 270 18.85 -3.17 -31.99
N PRO A 271 18.90 -3.96 -33.08
CA PRO A 271 17.72 -4.66 -33.60
C PRO A 271 17.04 -5.50 -32.52
N GLY A 272 15.69 -5.50 -32.49
CA GLY A 272 14.91 -6.23 -31.49
C GLY A 272 14.91 -5.66 -30.06
N ALA A 273 15.74 -4.66 -29.73
CA ALA A 273 15.87 -4.16 -28.35
C ALA A 273 14.59 -3.52 -27.79
N ARG A 274 13.82 -2.79 -28.61
CA ARG A 274 12.53 -2.21 -28.17
C ARG A 274 11.50 -3.28 -27.83
N GLU A 275 11.44 -4.34 -28.63
CA GLU A 275 10.53 -5.47 -28.38
C GLU A 275 10.92 -6.21 -27.09
N ALA A 276 12.22 -6.51 -26.92
CA ALA A 276 12.76 -7.11 -25.71
C ALA A 276 12.48 -6.24 -24.46
N PHE A 277 12.69 -4.92 -24.58
CA PHE A 277 12.40 -3.98 -23.51
C PHE A 277 10.91 -3.94 -23.16
N GLY A 278 10.03 -3.94 -24.16
CA GLY A 278 8.58 -4.04 -23.92
C GLY A 278 8.20 -5.26 -23.08
N LYS A 279 8.84 -6.42 -23.33
CA LYS A 279 8.63 -7.64 -22.52
C LYS A 279 9.23 -7.55 -21.12
N LEU A 280 10.35 -6.86 -20.94
CA LEU A 280 10.86 -6.58 -19.60
C LEU A 280 9.89 -5.71 -18.80
N VAL A 281 9.36 -4.64 -19.43
CA VAL A 281 8.37 -3.74 -18.81
C VAL A 281 7.10 -4.50 -18.43
N GLU A 282 6.59 -5.34 -19.33
CA GLU A 282 5.45 -6.21 -19.08
C GLU A 282 5.67 -7.12 -17.86
N PHE A 283 6.87 -7.70 -17.73
CA PHE A 283 7.21 -8.56 -16.60
C PHE A 283 7.34 -7.82 -15.27
N VAL A 284 8.03 -6.67 -15.25
CA VAL A 284 8.23 -5.92 -14.00
C VAL A 284 6.94 -5.26 -13.52
N GLY A 285 6.06 -4.90 -14.45
CA GLY A 285 4.73 -4.36 -14.17
C GLY A 285 4.78 -3.11 -13.30
N ASP A 286 3.97 -3.09 -12.25
CA ASP A 286 3.89 -1.99 -11.29
C ASP A 286 5.05 -1.99 -10.28
N ARG A 287 6.02 -2.92 -10.37
CA ARG A 287 7.12 -3.07 -9.39
C ARG A 287 8.49 -2.96 -10.04
N PRO A 288 8.83 -1.80 -10.62
CA PRO A 288 10.12 -1.62 -11.30
C PRO A 288 11.29 -1.56 -10.31
N LEU A 289 11.05 -1.18 -9.05
CA LEU A 289 12.12 -1.11 -8.05
C LEU A 289 12.58 -2.49 -7.58
N TRP A 290 11.75 -3.53 -7.74
CA TRP A 290 12.11 -4.90 -7.39
C TRP A 290 12.95 -5.53 -8.50
N TRP A 291 14.26 -5.60 -8.27
CA TRP A 291 15.22 -6.14 -9.22
C TRP A 291 16.36 -6.88 -8.54
N SER A 292 16.10 -8.15 -8.18
CA SER A 292 17.05 -9.04 -7.50
C SER A 292 17.57 -10.16 -8.41
N PRO A 293 18.63 -10.88 -8.03
CA PRO A 293 19.11 -12.03 -8.80
C PRO A 293 18.02 -13.09 -9.00
N ALA A 294 17.19 -13.36 -7.99
CA ALA A 294 16.10 -14.31 -8.12
C ALA A 294 15.07 -13.86 -9.18
N ARG A 295 14.73 -12.56 -9.20
CA ARG A 295 13.79 -11.97 -10.15
C ARG A 295 14.33 -11.97 -11.59
N VAL A 296 15.62 -11.70 -11.79
CA VAL A 296 16.28 -11.87 -13.10
C VAL A 296 16.21 -13.30 -13.57
N SER A 297 16.52 -14.26 -12.69
CA SER A 297 16.48 -15.68 -13.04
C SER A 297 15.07 -16.11 -13.42
N GLN A 298 14.06 -15.68 -12.65
CA GLN A 298 12.65 -15.91 -12.94
C GLN A 298 12.27 -15.34 -14.32
N PHE A 299 12.69 -14.11 -14.64
CA PHE A 299 12.42 -13.49 -15.93
C PHE A 299 13.01 -14.29 -17.09
N LEU A 300 14.32 -14.54 -17.05
CA LEU A 300 15.06 -15.15 -18.16
C LEU A 300 14.76 -16.64 -18.34
N THR A 301 14.55 -17.38 -17.26
CA THR A 301 14.49 -18.84 -17.31
C THR A 301 13.08 -19.42 -17.17
N GLN A 302 12.12 -18.62 -16.69
CA GLN A 302 10.75 -19.10 -16.45
C GLN A 302 9.73 -18.27 -17.22
N TRP A 303 9.67 -16.97 -17.00
CA TRP A 303 8.60 -16.13 -17.54
C TRP A 303 8.72 -15.95 -19.07
N LEU A 304 9.88 -15.56 -19.59
CA LEU A 304 10.08 -15.37 -21.03
C LEU A 304 9.77 -16.64 -21.85
N PRO A 305 10.34 -17.83 -21.53
CA PRO A 305 10.03 -19.06 -22.24
C PRO A 305 8.54 -19.44 -22.21
N ARG A 306 7.86 -19.14 -21.11
CA ARG A 306 6.44 -19.50 -20.91
C ARG A 306 5.49 -18.55 -21.60
N GLU A 307 5.67 -17.25 -21.42
CA GLU A 307 4.65 -16.25 -21.75
C GLU A 307 4.98 -15.37 -22.96
N ALA A 308 6.25 -15.07 -23.20
CA ALA A 308 6.62 -14.11 -24.22
C ALA A 308 6.72 -14.73 -25.63
N ILE A 309 6.15 -14.05 -26.62
CA ILE A 309 6.47 -14.24 -28.03
C ILE A 309 7.44 -13.13 -28.40
N LEU A 310 8.60 -13.51 -28.96
CA LEU A 310 9.68 -12.61 -29.33
C LEU A 310 10.26 -13.03 -30.69
N SER A 311 10.71 -12.05 -31.47
CA SER A 311 11.57 -12.28 -32.63
C SER A 311 12.96 -12.82 -32.22
N ASP A 312 13.67 -13.46 -33.16
CA ASP A 312 15.06 -13.92 -32.92
C ASP A 312 16.00 -12.75 -32.58
N GLU A 313 15.79 -11.59 -33.22
CA GLU A 313 16.52 -10.36 -32.91
C GLU A 313 16.28 -9.90 -31.48
N ALA A 314 15.03 -9.93 -31.01
CA ALA A 314 14.70 -9.55 -29.65
C ALA A 314 15.24 -10.56 -28.61
N ILE A 315 15.25 -11.85 -28.92
CA ILE A 315 15.90 -12.87 -28.07
C ILE A 315 17.40 -12.59 -27.96
N ALA A 316 18.06 -12.24 -29.06
CA ALA A 316 19.48 -11.88 -29.08
C ALA A 316 19.78 -10.57 -28.33
N ALA A 317 18.87 -9.59 -28.40
CA ALA A 317 19.01 -8.29 -27.72
C ALA A 317 18.71 -8.35 -26.21
N MET A 318 17.90 -9.31 -25.76
CA MET A 318 17.43 -9.40 -24.37
C MET A 318 18.53 -9.30 -23.30
N PRO A 319 19.68 -9.99 -23.40
CA PRO A 319 20.72 -9.90 -22.38
C PRO A 319 21.23 -8.47 -22.18
N GLU A 320 21.42 -7.71 -23.26
CA GLU A 320 21.88 -6.32 -23.19
C GLU A 320 20.82 -5.39 -22.62
N VAL A 321 19.55 -5.60 -22.97
CA VAL A 321 18.42 -4.86 -22.37
C VAL A 321 18.38 -5.08 -20.85
N VAL A 322 18.50 -6.32 -20.39
CA VAL A 322 18.49 -6.69 -18.96
C VAL A 322 19.73 -6.12 -18.23
N ARG A 323 20.91 -6.11 -18.86
CA ARG A 323 22.12 -5.45 -18.30
C ARG A 323 21.94 -3.95 -18.19
N ALA A 324 21.32 -3.32 -19.19
CA ALA A 324 21.11 -1.88 -19.21
C ALA A 324 20.09 -1.45 -18.14
N TRP A 325 19.01 -2.20 -17.97
CA TRP A 325 18.09 -2.06 -16.85
C TRP A 325 18.80 -2.23 -15.50
N THR A 326 19.64 -3.26 -15.37
CA THR A 326 20.41 -3.51 -14.13
C THR A 326 21.31 -2.32 -13.76
N ARG A 327 21.98 -1.70 -14.75
CA ARG A 327 22.77 -0.48 -14.53
C ARG A 327 21.90 0.68 -14.03
N HIS A 328 20.71 0.84 -14.60
CA HIS A 328 19.76 1.86 -14.19
C HIS A 328 19.29 1.66 -12.73
N HIS A 329 19.17 0.42 -12.27
CA HIS A 329 18.69 0.06 -10.92
C HIS A 329 19.78 -0.11 -9.86
N GLY A 330 21.00 0.40 -10.08
CA GLY A 330 22.09 0.42 -9.09
C GLY A 330 23.29 -0.47 -9.41
N ASP A 331 23.30 -1.13 -10.58
CA ASP A 331 24.42 -1.93 -11.11
C ASP A 331 24.96 -3.02 -10.16
N HIS A 332 24.08 -3.71 -9.44
CA HIS A 332 24.50 -4.71 -8.48
C HIS A 332 25.22 -5.91 -9.12
N SER A 333 26.44 -6.20 -8.65
CA SER A 333 27.30 -7.26 -9.21
C SER A 333 26.69 -8.67 -9.14
N ALA A 334 25.90 -8.96 -8.10
CA ALA A 334 25.17 -10.23 -7.97
C ALA A 334 24.10 -10.41 -9.05
N VAL A 335 23.41 -9.32 -9.42
CA VAL A 335 22.42 -9.33 -10.49
C VAL A 335 23.09 -9.55 -11.84
N ARG A 336 24.20 -8.83 -12.12
CA ARG A 336 24.98 -9.03 -13.34
C ARG A 336 25.49 -10.45 -13.51
N ARG A 337 26.06 -11.03 -12.45
CA ARG A 337 26.51 -12.42 -12.46
C ARG A 337 25.38 -13.37 -12.83
N ARG A 338 24.18 -13.16 -12.26
CA ARG A 338 23.01 -13.97 -12.60
C ARG A 338 22.61 -13.84 -14.06
N ILE A 339 22.67 -12.63 -14.64
CA ILE A 339 22.44 -12.44 -16.08
C ILE A 339 23.45 -13.27 -16.89
N ASP A 340 24.73 -13.20 -16.54
CA ASP A 340 25.78 -13.92 -17.28
C ASP A 340 25.65 -15.45 -17.17
N GLU A 341 25.08 -15.95 -16.06
CA GLU A 341 24.78 -17.37 -15.86
C GLU A 341 23.55 -17.84 -16.66
N ASP A 342 22.47 -17.05 -16.68
CA ASP A 342 21.18 -17.48 -17.22
C ASP A 342 20.97 -17.11 -18.69
N ALA A 343 21.46 -15.94 -19.13
CA ALA A 343 21.25 -15.42 -20.48
C ALA A 343 21.71 -16.35 -21.61
N PRO A 344 22.87 -17.05 -21.52
CA PRO A 344 23.30 -17.97 -22.58
C PRO A 344 22.32 -19.11 -22.88
N ARG A 345 21.44 -19.43 -21.93
CA ARG A 345 20.44 -20.51 -22.06
C ARG A 345 19.15 -20.03 -22.69
N LEU A 346 18.92 -18.72 -22.76
CA LEU A 346 17.64 -18.13 -23.21
C LEU A 346 17.21 -18.62 -24.61
N PRO A 347 18.08 -18.64 -25.65
CA PRO A 347 17.65 -19.11 -26.98
C PRO A 347 17.16 -20.56 -26.97
N LEU A 348 17.84 -21.45 -26.23
CA LEU A 348 17.43 -22.85 -26.09
C LEU A 348 16.11 -22.99 -25.36
N LEU A 349 15.89 -22.22 -24.29
CA LEU A 349 14.63 -22.24 -23.55
C LEU A 349 13.45 -21.67 -24.36
N MET A 350 13.69 -20.63 -25.17
CA MET A 350 12.67 -20.02 -26.02
C MET A 350 12.21 -20.92 -27.18
N ALA A 351 13.09 -21.81 -27.63
CA ALA A 351 12.82 -22.82 -28.65
C ALA A 351 12.13 -24.08 -28.10
N ASP A 352 12.09 -24.26 -26.77
CA ASP A 352 11.44 -25.42 -26.15
C ASP A 352 9.92 -25.21 -26.00
N ASP A 353 9.17 -25.75 -26.95
CA ASP A 353 7.71 -25.67 -26.97
C ASP A 353 7.03 -26.35 -25.77
N SER A 354 7.72 -27.25 -25.04
CA SER A 354 7.17 -27.87 -23.84
C SER A 354 7.03 -26.89 -22.67
N LEU A 355 7.78 -25.78 -22.71
CA LEU A 355 7.71 -24.72 -21.72
C LEU A 355 6.62 -23.70 -22.03
N ALA A 356 6.06 -23.65 -23.24
CA ALA A 356 5.12 -22.61 -23.63
C ALA A 356 3.77 -22.71 -22.88
N SER A 357 3.30 -21.58 -22.36
CA SER A 357 1.98 -21.49 -21.74
C SER A 357 0.86 -21.79 -22.74
N LEU A 358 -0.33 -22.12 -22.25
CA LEU A 358 -1.49 -22.39 -23.11
C LEU A 358 -1.80 -21.17 -24.00
N ASN A 359 -1.77 -19.96 -23.42
CA ASN A 359 -2.03 -18.71 -24.13
C ASN A 359 -1.01 -18.49 -25.24
N LYS A 360 0.29 -18.70 -24.96
CA LYS A 360 1.36 -18.60 -25.95
C LYS A 360 1.18 -19.59 -27.10
N ARG A 361 0.81 -20.84 -26.79
CA ARG A 361 0.53 -21.88 -27.81
C ARG A 361 -0.67 -21.53 -28.69
N LEU A 362 -1.75 -21.02 -28.09
CA LEU A 362 -2.94 -20.57 -28.83
C LEU A 362 -2.63 -19.37 -29.74
N ALA A 363 -1.88 -18.39 -29.24
CA ALA A 363 -1.47 -17.23 -30.02
C ALA A 363 -0.58 -17.61 -31.21
N ARG A 364 0.36 -18.53 -31.02
CA ARG A 364 1.18 -19.08 -32.11
C ARG A 364 0.36 -19.85 -33.15
N ALA A 365 -0.60 -20.66 -32.71
CA ALA A 365 -1.49 -21.38 -33.62
C ALA A 365 -2.37 -20.43 -34.44
N ALA A 366 -2.82 -19.33 -33.84
CA ALA A 366 -3.61 -18.30 -34.51
C ALA A 366 -2.81 -17.46 -35.52
N ALA A 367 -1.49 -17.33 -35.32
CA ALA A 367 -0.59 -16.61 -36.24
C ALA A 367 -0.33 -17.37 -37.57
N GLY A 368 -0.75 -18.65 -37.67
CA GLY A 368 -0.57 -19.49 -38.84
C GLY A 368 0.87 -19.99 -39.03
N PRO A 369 1.09 -21.06 -39.83
CA PRO A 369 2.43 -21.54 -40.11
C PRO A 369 3.22 -20.53 -40.95
N HIS A 370 4.39 -20.10 -40.47
CA HIS A 370 5.37 -19.42 -41.31
C HIS A 370 5.83 -20.38 -42.42
N PRO A 371 5.92 -19.94 -43.69
CA PRO A 371 6.42 -20.78 -44.77
C PRO A 371 7.89 -21.09 -44.48
N GLN A 372 8.20 -22.36 -44.22
CA GLN A 372 9.58 -22.84 -44.17
C GLN A 372 10.16 -22.71 -45.57
N HIS A 373 11.23 -21.91 -45.72
CA HIS A 373 12.06 -21.96 -46.91
C HIS A 373 12.78 -23.31 -46.95
N GLU A 374 12.63 -24.00 -48.09
CA GLU A 374 13.26 -25.27 -48.46
C GLU A 374 14.79 -25.30 -48.31
#